data_AF-A0A4R3KR79-F1
#
_entry.id   AF-A0A4R3KR79-F1
#
_cell.length_a   1.000
_cell.length_b   1.000
_cell.length_c   1.000
_cell.angle_alpha   90.00
_cell.angle_beta   90.00
_cell.angle_gamma   90.00
#
_symmetry.space_group_name_H-M   'P 1'
#
loop_
_entity.id
_entity.type
_entity.pdbx_description
1 polymer ?
#
loop_
_entity_poly.entity_id
_entity_poly.type
_entity_poly.pdbx_seq_one_letter_code
_entity_poly.pdbx_strand_id
1 'polypeptide(L)'
;MKDLNLQQLFLEQLKDFYGAEIQIAAFLPEMVIASTPGKLRTVLSGHLQMTQNQLSLLEKVFKNLNENPRGSAGPAVKGLLEEGKKVITGASEPNHVTDTALIIAARKVHHYEMASFGSLVALAGEIGDKEVADLLGSAESHSALSAAGL
;
A
#
# COMPACT_ATOMS: atom_id res chain seq x y z
N MET A 1 11.01 -4.64 -18.31
CA MET A 1 12.17 -3.79 -18.03
C MET A 1 13.26 -4.11 -19.03
N LYS A 2 13.45 -3.27 -20.07
CA LYS A 2 14.65 -3.30 -20.91
C LYS A 2 15.13 -1.85 -21.05
N ASP A 3 16.40 -1.64 -20.73
CA ASP A 3 17.18 -0.40 -20.90
C ASP A 3 16.68 0.85 -20.14
N LEU A 4 16.30 0.68 -18.87
CA LEU A 4 15.98 1.82 -17.99
C LEU A 4 17.24 2.34 -17.28
N ASN A 5 17.39 3.66 -17.19
CA ASN A 5 18.26 4.28 -16.21
C ASN A 5 17.58 4.34 -14.82
N LEU A 6 18.32 4.75 -13.78
CA LEU A 6 17.80 4.78 -12.42
C LEU A 6 16.60 5.74 -12.25
N GLN A 7 16.58 6.88 -12.94
CA GLN A 7 15.45 7.82 -12.90
C GLN A 7 14.19 7.21 -13.51
N GLN A 8 14.33 6.51 -14.63
CA GLN A 8 13.21 5.82 -15.28
C GLN A 8 12.70 4.65 -14.42
N LEU A 9 13.61 3.89 -13.81
CA LEU A 9 13.25 2.83 -12.86
C LEU A 9 12.48 3.41 -11.67
N PHE A 10 12.97 4.49 -11.07
CA PHE A 10 12.29 5.18 -9.97
C PHE A 10 10.86 5.59 -10.35
N LEU A 11 10.69 6.22 -11.52
CA LEU A 11 9.39 6.65 -12.00
C LEU A 11 8.44 5.47 -12.29
N GLU A 12 8.94 4.37 -12.85
CA GLU A 12 8.15 3.15 -13.06
C GLU A 12 7.69 2.55 -11.72
N GLN A 13 8.59 2.43 -10.74
CA GLN A 13 8.25 1.91 -9.41
C GLN A 13 7.28 2.84 -8.68
N LEU A 14 7.43 4.15 -8.81
CA LEU A 14 6.53 5.13 -8.20
C LEU A 14 5.11 5.02 -8.78
N LYS A 15 5.00 4.86 -10.10
CA LYS A 15 3.71 4.65 -10.80
C LYS A 15 3.06 3.31 -10.44
N ASP A 16 3.86 2.25 -10.35
CA ASP A 16 3.39 0.92 -9.93
C ASP A 16 2.83 0.97 -8.50
N PHE A 17 3.59 1.57 -7.59
CA PHE A 17 3.22 1.68 -6.19
C PHE A 17 2.01 2.58 -5.96
N TYR A 18 1.91 3.72 -6.65
CA TYR A 18 0.70 4.55 -6.63
C TYR A 18 -0.54 3.79 -7.12
N GLY A 19 -0.39 2.99 -8.19
CA GLY A 19 -1.46 2.10 -8.64
C GLY A 19 -1.86 1.08 -7.58
N ALA A 20 -0.89 0.55 -6.83
CA ALA A 20 -1.13 -0.39 -5.74
C ALA A 20 -1.94 0.26 -4.60
N GLU A 21 -1.54 1.44 -4.14
CA GLU A 21 -2.23 2.22 -3.10
C GLU A 21 -3.70 2.50 -3.47
N ILE A 22 -4.00 2.82 -4.75
CA ILE A 22 -5.38 2.98 -5.23
C ILE A 22 -6.19 1.69 -5.03
N GLN A 23 -5.63 0.54 -5.38
CA GLN A 23 -6.34 -0.73 -5.27
C GLN A 23 -6.49 -1.17 -3.81
N ILE A 24 -5.49 -0.93 -2.97
CA ILE A 24 -5.55 -1.17 -1.53
C ILE A 24 -6.65 -0.30 -0.90
N ALA A 25 -6.70 1.00 -1.22
CA ALA A 25 -7.74 1.91 -0.75
C ALA A 25 -9.15 1.46 -1.16
N ALA A 26 -9.30 0.92 -2.38
CA ALA A 26 -10.58 0.40 -2.86
C ALA A 26 -10.99 -0.90 -2.16
N PHE A 27 -10.03 -1.74 -1.76
CA PHE A 27 -10.29 -3.06 -1.18
C PHE A 27 -10.48 -3.04 0.35
N LEU A 28 -9.81 -2.13 1.06
CA LEU A 28 -9.90 -2.03 2.53
C LEU A 28 -11.35 -1.93 3.07
N PRO A 29 -12.29 -1.17 2.44
CA PRO A 29 -13.70 -1.19 2.82
C PRO A 29 -14.35 -2.57 2.81
N GLU A 30 -14.00 -3.43 1.83
CA GLU A 30 -14.51 -4.80 1.76
C GLU A 30 -14.01 -5.63 2.95
N MET A 31 -12.74 -5.48 3.33
CA MET A 31 -12.17 -6.15 4.50
C MET A 31 -12.79 -5.67 5.82
N VAL A 32 -13.12 -4.38 5.94
CA VAL A 32 -13.82 -3.84 7.11
C VAL A 32 -15.21 -4.46 7.25
N ILE A 33 -15.95 -4.60 6.15
CA ILE A 33 -17.29 -5.21 6.16
C ILE A 33 -17.20 -6.70 6.51
N ALA A 34 -16.21 -7.41 5.98
CA ALA A 34 -16.01 -8.84 6.15
C ALA A 34 -15.45 -9.26 7.52
N SER A 35 -14.94 -8.32 8.32
CA SER A 35 -14.40 -8.60 9.66
C SER A 35 -15.47 -8.48 10.75
N THR A 36 -15.26 -9.14 11.89
CA THR A 36 -16.16 -8.99 13.05
C THR A 36 -16.06 -7.58 13.65
N PRO A 37 -17.12 -7.06 14.28
CA PRO A 37 -17.05 -5.78 15.00
C PRO A 37 -15.98 -5.82 16.09
N GLY A 38 -15.10 -4.80 16.13
CA GLY A 38 -14.09 -4.67 17.17
C GLY A 38 -12.74 -4.20 16.63
N LYS A 39 -11.66 -4.69 17.25
CA LYS A 39 -10.29 -4.22 17.01
C LYS A 39 -9.89 -4.30 15.53
N LEU A 40 -10.19 -5.40 14.84
CA LEU A 40 -9.79 -5.57 13.44
C LEU A 40 -10.39 -4.52 12.52
N ARG A 41 -11.70 -4.23 12.64
CA ARG A 41 -12.35 -3.15 11.88
C ARG A 41 -11.72 -1.79 12.12
N THR A 42 -11.41 -1.47 13.37
CA THR A 42 -10.76 -0.20 13.73
C THR A 42 -9.39 -0.10 13.05
N VAL A 43 -8.60 -1.17 13.06
CA VAL A 43 -7.27 -1.18 12.44
C VAL A 43 -7.37 -1.07 10.92
N LEU A 44 -8.26 -1.82 10.27
CA LEU A 44 -8.46 -1.74 8.82
C LEU A 44 -8.99 -0.37 8.37
N SER A 45 -9.87 0.25 9.17
CA SER A 45 -10.36 1.61 8.90
C SER A 45 -9.27 2.66 9.08
N GLY A 46 -8.40 2.49 10.09
CA GLY A 46 -7.22 3.32 10.28
C GLY A 46 -6.22 3.17 9.13
N HIS A 47 -6.01 1.95 8.64
CA HIS A 47 -5.19 1.68 7.46
C HIS A 47 -5.75 2.41 6.24
N LEU A 48 -7.07 2.37 6.00
CA LEU A 48 -7.68 3.10 4.88
C LEU A 48 -7.39 4.61 4.93
N GLN A 49 -7.49 5.22 6.11
CA GLN A 49 -7.16 6.63 6.27
C GLN A 49 -5.69 6.91 5.99
N MET A 50 -4.80 6.01 6.43
CA MET A 50 -3.37 6.10 6.15
C MET A 50 -3.07 6.00 4.65
N THR A 51 -3.63 5.01 3.97
CA THR A 51 -3.53 4.79 2.51
C THR A 51 -3.99 6.02 1.73
N GLN A 52 -5.07 6.67 2.15
CA GLN A 52 -5.54 7.93 1.53
C GLN A 52 -4.55 9.09 1.72
N ASN A 53 -3.91 9.18 2.88
CA ASN A 53 -2.84 10.16 3.13
C ASN A 53 -1.59 9.86 2.30
N GLN A 54 -1.23 8.58 2.15
CA GLN A 54 -0.11 8.14 1.29
C GLN A 54 -0.36 8.49 -0.17
N LEU A 55 -1.57 8.27 -0.69
CA LEU A 55 -1.96 8.70 -2.04
C LEU A 55 -1.76 10.21 -2.23
N SER A 56 -2.23 11.02 -1.28
CA SER A 56 -2.04 12.48 -1.30
C SER A 56 -0.56 12.90 -1.27
N LEU A 57 0.30 12.13 -0.60
CA LEU A 57 1.74 12.36 -0.56
C LEU A 57 2.40 11.97 -1.89
N LEU A 58 2.04 10.83 -2.47
CA LEU A 58 2.54 10.39 -3.76
C LEU A 58 2.15 11.38 -4.88
N GLU A 59 0.94 11.93 -4.84
CA GLU A 59 0.51 12.99 -5.76
C GLU A 59 1.40 14.24 -5.67
N LYS A 60 1.85 14.62 -4.47
CA LYS A 60 2.84 15.71 -4.29
C LYS A 60 4.19 15.34 -4.89
N VAL A 61 4.66 14.10 -4.69
CA VAL A 61 5.90 13.61 -5.31
C VAL A 61 5.81 13.69 -6.83
N PHE A 62 4.73 13.20 -7.43
CA PHE A 62 4.51 13.31 -8.88
C PHE A 62 4.52 14.75 -9.37
N LYS A 63 3.88 15.66 -8.63
CA LYS A 63 3.89 17.09 -8.94
C LYS A 63 5.30 17.69 -8.91
N ASN A 64 6.12 17.34 -7.90
CA ASN A 64 7.51 17.80 -7.79
C ASN A 64 8.36 17.32 -8.97
N LEU A 65 8.10 16.11 -9.45
CA LEU A 65 8.78 15.52 -10.61
C LEU A 65 8.24 16.01 -11.96
N ASN A 66 7.17 16.82 -11.96
CA ASN A 66 6.42 17.21 -13.15
C ASN A 66 5.94 16.00 -13.99
N GLU A 67 5.54 14.94 -13.29
CA GLU A 67 5.10 13.66 -13.86
C GLU A 67 3.63 13.40 -13.55
N ASN A 68 2.98 12.57 -14.37
CA ASN A 68 1.58 12.20 -14.14
C ASN A 68 1.50 10.88 -13.36
N PRO A 69 0.67 10.79 -12.30
CA PRO A 69 0.46 9.56 -11.53
C PRO A 69 -0.23 8.41 -12.30
N ARG A 70 -0.42 8.52 -13.62
CA ARG A 70 -0.98 7.44 -14.45
C ARG A 70 -0.06 6.21 -14.42
N GLY A 71 -0.50 5.21 -13.66
CA GLY A 71 0.06 3.87 -13.59
C GLY A 71 -1.05 2.85 -13.37
N SER A 72 -0.86 1.63 -13.89
CA SER A 72 -1.64 0.47 -13.48
C SER A 72 -0.90 -0.21 -12.34
N ALA A 73 -1.62 -0.64 -11.31
CA ALA A 73 -1.01 -1.49 -10.30
C ALA A 73 -0.47 -2.78 -10.94
N GLY A 74 0.72 -3.17 -10.51
CA GLY A 74 1.41 -4.38 -10.93
C GLY A 74 0.71 -5.66 -10.48
N PRO A 75 1.18 -6.81 -10.95
CA PRO A 75 0.59 -8.12 -10.62
C PRO A 75 0.77 -8.50 -9.14
N ALA A 76 1.78 -7.95 -8.45
CA ALA A 76 2.09 -8.31 -7.06
C ALA A 76 0.95 -7.94 -6.10
N VAL A 77 0.57 -6.66 -6.03
CA VAL A 77 -0.53 -6.21 -5.17
C VAL A 77 -1.85 -6.86 -5.57
N LYS A 78 -2.12 -7.04 -6.87
CA LYS A 78 -3.32 -7.75 -7.34
C LYS A 78 -3.41 -9.15 -6.75
N GLY A 79 -2.31 -9.91 -6.77
CA GLY A 79 -2.25 -11.23 -6.16
C GLY A 79 -2.57 -11.20 -4.66
N LEU A 80 -2.01 -10.24 -3.93
CA LEU A 80 -2.25 -10.08 -2.49
C LEU A 80 -3.70 -9.72 -2.17
N LEU A 81 -4.30 -8.81 -2.94
CA LEU A 81 -5.72 -8.45 -2.77
C LEU A 81 -6.64 -9.62 -3.11
N GLU A 82 -6.31 -10.41 -4.13
CA GLU A 82 -7.05 -11.62 -4.47
C GLU A 82 -6.98 -12.69 -3.36
N GLU A 83 -5.89 -12.78 -2.58
CA GLU A 83 -5.86 -13.63 -1.39
C GLU A 83 -6.87 -13.16 -0.33
N GLY A 84 -6.92 -11.86 -0.04
CA GLY A 84 -7.92 -11.28 0.86
C GLY A 84 -9.34 -11.51 0.36
N LYS A 85 -9.56 -11.32 -0.94
CA LYS A 85 -10.86 -11.52 -1.58
C LYS A 85 -11.36 -12.96 -1.46
N LYS A 86 -10.46 -13.95 -1.62
CA LYS A 86 -10.80 -15.37 -1.38
C LYS A 86 -11.30 -15.61 0.04
N VAL A 87 -10.69 -14.98 1.05
CA VAL A 87 -11.16 -15.06 2.44
C VAL A 87 -12.57 -14.50 2.55
N ILE A 88 -12.83 -13.32 1.99
CA ILE A 88 -14.15 -12.66 2.00
C ILE A 88 -15.21 -13.55 1.32
N THR A 89 -14.91 -14.08 0.14
CA THR A 89 -15.88 -14.89 -0.64
C THR A 89 -16.09 -16.29 -0.09
N GLY A 90 -15.12 -16.84 0.65
CA GLY A 90 -15.17 -18.19 1.21
C GLY A 90 -15.85 -18.26 2.58
N ALA A 91 -16.01 -17.12 3.26
CA ALA A 91 -16.67 -17.05 4.55
C ALA A 91 -18.19 -16.86 4.39
N SER A 92 -19.00 -17.71 5.04
CA SER A 92 -20.45 -17.51 5.10
C SER A 92 -20.85 -16.36 6.03
N GLU A 93 -20.06 -16.14 7.09
CA GLU A 93 -20.24 -15.06 8.05
C GLU A 93 -18.89 -14.66 8.69
N PRO A 94 -18.74 -13.41 9.16
CA PRO A 94 -17.57 -12.99 9.93
C PRO A 94 -17.43 -13.79 11.23
N ASN A 95 -16.28 -14.41 11.43
CA ASN A 95 -15.95 -15.15 12.65
C ASN A 95 -14.44 -15.07 12.93
N HIS A 96 -13.99 -15.70 14.02
CA HIS A 96 -12.59 -15.66 14.43
C HIS A 96 -11.61 -16.20 13.38
N VAL A 97 -11.99 -17.24 12.64
CA VAL A 97 -11.16 -17.82 11.57
C VAL A 97 -11.05 -16.85 10.40
N THR A 98 -12.18 -16.28 9.97
CA THR A 98 -12.22 -15.25 8.92
C THR A 98 -11.38 -14.03 9.31
N ASP A 99 -11.52 -13.53 10.53
CA ASP A 99 -10.73 -12.39 11.02
C ASP A 99 -9.23 -12.70 11.04
N THR A 100 -8.84 -13.89 11.50
CA THR A 100 -7.44 -14.31 11.50
C THR A 100 -6.88 -14.37 10.07
N ALA A 101 -7.66 -14.90 9.13
CA ALA A 101 -7.28 -14.94 7.73
C ALA A 101 -7.19 -13.54 7.09
N LEU A 102 -8.11 -12.62 7.43
CA LEU A 102 -8.06 -11.22 7.00
C LEU A 102 -6.84 -10.49 7.58
N ILE A 103 -6.47 -10.75 8.84
CA ILE A 103 -5.24 -10.20 9.44
C ILE A 103 -4.01 -10.68 8.67
N ILE A 104 -3.92 -11.97 8.35
CA ILE A 104 -2.81 -12.51 7.57
C ILE A 104 -2.74 -11.84 6.19
N ALA A 105 -3.88 -11.68 5.50
CA ALA A 105 -3.93 -11.00 4.21
C ALA A 105 -3.50 -9.53 4.31
N ALA A 106 -4.01 -8.79 5.29
CA ALA A 106 -3.65 -7.38 5.54
C ALA A 106 -2.15 -7.23 5.83
N ARG A 107 -1.57 -8.13 6.64
CA ARG A 107 -0.13 -8.10 6.94
C ARG A 107 0.74 -8.34 5.71
N LYS A 108 0.33 -9.23 4.80
CA LYS A 108 1.07 -9.43 3.53
C LYS A 108 1.06 -8.17 2.65
N VAL A 109 -0.10 -7.51 2.54
CA VAL A 109 -0.21 -6.21 1.85
C VAL A 109 0.70 -5.19 2.51
N HIS A 110 0.72 -5.14 3.84
CA HIS A 110 1.57 -4.21 4.58
C HIS A 110 3.07 -4.44 4.39
N HIS A 111 3.52 -5.70 4.39
CA HIS A 111 4.91 -6.04 4.07
C HIS A 111 5.29 -5.65 2.64
N TYR A 112 4.35 -5.79 1.69
CA TYR A 112 4.54 -5.28 0.33
C TYR A 112 4.68 -3.75 0.33
N GLU A 113 3.80 -3.02 1.01
CA GLU A 113 3.87 -1.55 1.12
C GLU A 113 5.20 -1.09 1.71
N MET A 114 5.66 -1.71 2.81
CA MET A 114 6.96 -1.40 3.44
C MET A 114 8.13 -1.61 2.47
N ALA A 115 8.16 -2.75 1.78
CA ALA A 115 9.23 -3.07 0.85
C ALA A 115 9.26 -2.09 -0.34
N SER A 116 8.09 -1.75 -0.88
CA SER A 116 7.95 -0.79 -1.97
C SER A 116 8.35 0.62 -1.57
N PHE A 117 7.85 1.13 -0.43
CA PHE A 117 8.21 2.46 0.08
C PHE A 117 9.71 2.57 0.37
N GLY A 118 10.28 1.63 1.13
CA GLY A 118 11.70 1.65 1.47
C GLY A 118 12.59 1.61 0.22
N SER A 119 12.18 0.87 -0.80
CA SER A 119 12.88 0.85 -2.10
C SER A 119 12.78 2.18 -2.84
N LEU A 120 11.62 2.85 -2.81
CA LEU A 120 11.44 4.17 -3.44
C LEU A 120 12.28 5.25 -2.74
N VAL A 121 12.34 5.24 -1.40
CA VAL A 121 13.20 6.15 -0.61
C VAL A 121 14.67 5.95 -0.98
N ALA A 122 15.12 4.70 -1.02
CA ALA A 122 16.49 4.38 -1.40
C ALA A 122 16.82 4.82 -2.84
N LEU A 123 15.93 4.51 -3.79
CA LEU A 123 16.11 4.92 -5.20
C LEU A 123 16.12 6.44 -5.36
N ALA A 124 15.26 7.18 -4.66
CA ALA A 124 15.26 8.64 -4.65
C ALA A 124 16.61 9.20 -4.17
N GLY A 125 17.20 8.59 -3.14
CA GLY A 125 18.54 8.91 -2.67
C GLY A 125 19.63 8.64 -3.72
N GLU A 126 19.59 7.50 -4.39
CA GLU A 126 20.56 7.11 -5.43
C GLU A 126 20.51 8.03 -6.67
N ILE A 127 19.34 8.53 -7.06
CA ILE A 127 19.21 9.50 -8.16
C ILE A 127 19.53 10.94 -7.73
N GLY A 128 19.85 11.16 -6.45
CA GLY A 128 20.25 12.46 -5.90
C GLY A 128 19.09 13.40 -5.54
N ASP A 129 17.84 12.92 -5.57
CA ASP A 129 16.65 13.70 -5.26
C ASP A 129 16.31 13.62 -3.76
N LYS A 130 17.06 14.38 -2.97
CA LYS A 130 16.92 14.39 -1.50
C LYS A 130 15.54 14.88 -1.05
N GLU A 131 14.94 15.83 -1.75
CA GLU A 131 13.62 16.35 -1.38
C GLU A 131 12.56 15.25 -1.52
N VAL A 132 12.59 14.48 -2.61
CA VAL A 132 11.69 13.35 -2.81
C VAL A 132 11.98 12.22 -1.82
N ALA A 133 13.25 11.93 -1.53
CA ALA A 133 13.63 10.92 -0.54
C ALA A 133 13.10 11.27 0.87
N ASP A 134 13.27 12.53 1.30
CA ASP A 134 12.79 13.01 2.60
C ASP A 134 11.26 13.02 2.67
N LEU A 135 10.59 13.43 1.59
CA LEU A 135 9.14 13.42 1.50
C LEU A 135 8.58 12.00 1.63
N LEU A 136 9.15 11.03 0.90
CA LEU A 136 8.74 9.61 0.97
C LEU A 136 9.07 8.99 2.35
N GLY A 137 10.24 9.30 2.93
CA GLY A 137 10.65 8.78 4.23
C GLY A 137 9.78 9.24 5.40
N SER A 138 9.20 10.45 5.30
CA SER A 138 8.24 10.94 6.30
C SER A 138 6.95 10.11 6.36
N ALA A 139 6.58 9.45 5.26
CA ALA A 139 5.37 8.64 5.15
C ALA A 139 5.52 7.25 5.77
N GLU A 140 6.70 6.63 5.64
CA GLU A 140 6.98 5.26 6.08
C GLU A 140 6.79 5.08 7.61
N SER A 141 7.05 6.13 8.39
CA SER A 141 7.00 6.11 9.85
C SER A 141 5.59 5.93 10.46
N HIS A 142 4.52 5.89 9.63
CA HIS A 142 3.12 5.99 10.11
C HIS A 142 2.26 4.73 9.94
N SER A 143 2.86 3.55 9.71
CA SER A 143 2.12 2.28 9.54
C SER A 143 1.18 1.92 10.71
N ALA A 144 -0.13 1.94 10.44
CA ALA A 144 -1.19 1.61 11.41
C ALA A 144 -1.18 0.14 11.86
N LEU A 145 -0.77 -0.80 11.00
CA LEU A 145 -0.74 -2.23 11.31
C LEU A 145 0.39 -2.57 12.31
N SER A 146 1.55 -1.91 12.20
CA SER A 146 2.63 -2.09 13.18
C SER A 146 2.26 -1.53 14.56
N ALA A 147 1.56 -0.38 14.58
CA ALA A 147 1.13 0.29 15.81
C ALA A 147 -0.01 -0.47 16.53
N ALA A 148 -0.81 -1.25 15.81
CA ALA A 148 -1.93 -1.98 16.37
C ALA A 148 -1.56 -3.28 17.10
N GLY A 149 -0.31 -3.75 16.97
CA GLY A 149 0.16 -5.00 17.57
C GLY A 149 -0.65 -6.22 17.11
N LEU A 150 -0.96 -6.29 15.81
CA LEU A 150 -1.63 -7.43 15.16
C LEU A 150 -0.63 -8.26 14.32
#